data_AF-A0A968KB95-F1
#
_entry.id   AF-A0A968KB95-F1
#
_cell.length_a   1.000
_cell.length_b   1.000
_cell.length_c   1.000
_cell.angle_alpha   90.00
_cell.angle_beta   90.00
_cell.angle_gamma   90.00
#
_symmetry.space_group_name_H-M   'P 1'
#
loop_
_entity.id
_entity.type
_entity.pdbx_description
1 polymer ?
#
loop_
_entity_poly.entity_id
_entity_poly.type
_entity_poly.pdbx_seq_one_letter_code
_entity_poly.pdbx_strand_id
1 'polypeptide(L)' 'PDMVGKYIPDKNMGWVKRTFDEDGTVFLDVVKTLVGTLVSGFSTPIYSEDGKQVGLLRGVIVTTQENTILSTILDS' A
#
# COMPACT_ATOMS: atom_id res chain seq x y z
N PRO A 1 -2.36 -5.45 21.15
CA PRO A 1 -1.64 -4.86 19.99
C PRO A 1 -2.29 -5.34 18.69
N ASP A 2 -3.23 -4.56 18.17
CA ASP A 2 -3.95 -4.91 16.96
C ASP A 2 -3.09 -4.62 15.73
N MET A 3 -2.67 -5.69 15.06
CA MET A 3 -1.89 -5.59 13.83
C MET A 3 -2.77 -5.06 12.70
N VAL A 4 -2.40 -3.90 12.17
CA VAL A 4 -2.87 -3.36 10.89
C VAL A 4 -2.62 -4.44 9.82
N GLY A 5 -3.67 -5.07 9.27
CA GLY A 5 -3.50 -6.02 8.17
C GLY A 5 -4.44 -7.23 8.11
N LYS A 6 -5.26 -7.52 9.11
CA LYS A 6 -6.11 -8.73 9.09
C LYS A 6 -7.31 -8.67 8.13
N TYR A 7 -7.81 -7.49 7.79
CA TYR A 7 -8.89 -7.34 6.82
C TYR A 7 -8.83 -5.97 6.15
N ILE A 8 -8.64 -5.95 4.83
CA ILE A 8 -8.81 -4.74 4.02
C ILE A 8 -10.14 -4.91 3.29
N PRO A 9 -11.10 -3.97 3.44
CA PRO A 9 -12.37 -4.04 2.72
C PRO A 9 -12.16 -4.16 1.21
N ASP A 10 -12.96 -4.97 0.52
CA ASP A 10 -12.79 -5.25 -0.91
C ASP A 10 -12.75 -3.99 -1.78
N LYS A 11 -13.50 -2.95 -1.40
CA LYS A 11 -13.49 -1.63 -2.06
C LYS A 11 -12.09 -0.98 -2.09
N ASN A 12 -11.22 -1.31 -1.14
CA ASN A 12 -9.86 -0.81 -1.04
C ASN A 12 -8.83 -1.83 -1.58
N MET A 13 -9.28 -2.95 -2.14
CA MET A 13 -8.43 -4.02 -2.70
C MET A 13 -8.25 -3.96 -4.21
N GLY A 14 -8.87 -2.98 -4.89
CA GLY A 14 -8.79 -2.87 -6.35
C GLY A 14 -7.35 -2.86 -6.89
N TRP A 15 -6.43 -2.16 -6.21
CA TRP A 15 -5.02 -2.10 -6.61
C TRP A 15 -4.25 -3.41 -6.37
N VAL A 16 -4.62 -4.21 -5.38
CA VAL A 16 -4.03 -5.55 -5.15
C VAL A 16 -4.54 -6.56 -6.16
N LYS A 17 -5.82 -6.45 -6.54
CA LYS A 17 -6.39 -7.28 -7.62
C LYS A 17 -5.70 -6.97 -8.94
N ARG A 18 -5.44 -5.69 -9.23
CA ARG A 18 -4.67 -5.27 -10.42
C ARG A 18 -3.28 -5.90 -10.48
N THR A 19 -2.58 -6.08 -9.35
CA THR A 19 -1.29 -6.79 -9.31
C THR A 19 -1.40 -8.25 -9.79
N PHE A 20 -2.49 -8.94 -9.47
CA PHE A 20 -2.75 -10.30 -9.99
C PHE A 20 -3.13 -10.28 -11.46
N ASP A 21 -3.98 -9.35 -11.86
CA ASP A 21 -4.51 -9.30 -13.23
C ASP A 21 -3.47 -8.82 -14.25
N GLU A 22 -2.57 -7.91 -13.84
CA GLU A 22 -1.53 -7.31 -14.70
C GLU A 22 -0.19 -8.05 -14.64
N ASP A 23 -0.04 -9.05 -13.75
CA ASP A 23 1.20 -9.79 -13.50
C ASP A 23 2.43 -8.86 -13.35
N GLY A 24 2.25 -7.80 -12.57
CA GLY A 24 3.21 -6.69 -12.53
C GLY A 24 3.10 -5.87 -11.25
N THR A 25 4.13 -5.04 -11.02
CA THR A 25 4.14 -4.16 -9.85
C THR A 25 3.19 -2.98 -10.07
N VAL A 26 2.23 -2.82 -9.16
CA VAL A 26 1.27 -1.71 -9.17
C VAL A 26 1.63 -0.74 -8.04
N PHE A 27 1.73 0.54 -8.39
CA PHE A 27 1.91 1.62 -7.41
C PHE A 27 0.55 2.22 -7.07
N LEU A 28 0.31 2.42 -5.78
CA LEU A 28 -0.89 3.05 -5.26
C LEU A 28 -0.66 4.56 -5.19
N ASP A 29 -1.42 5.30 -5.99
CA ASP A 29 -1.52 6.76 -5.87
C ASP A 29 -1.94 7.18 -4.45
N VAL A 30 -1.73 8.44 -4.10
CA VAL A 30 -2.11 8.94 -2.77
C VAL A 30 -3.63 8.88 -2.61
N VAL A 31 -4.09 8.04 -1.67
CA VAL A 31 -5.51 7.87 -1.35
C VAL A 31 -5.78 8.20 0.11
N LYS A 32 -6.96 8.78 0.37
CA LYS A 32 -7.43 9.05 1.72
C LYS A 32 -8.04 7.80 2.33
N THR A 33 -7.57 7.42 3.51
CA THR A 33 -8.11 6.27 4.26
C THR A 33 -9.32 6.67 5.12
N LEU A 34 -10.05 5.65 5.60
CA LEU A 34 -11.19 5.83 6.50
C LEU A 34 -10.82 6.48 7.85
N VAL A 35 -9.55 6.43 8.24
CA VAL A 35 -9.03 7.04 9.48
C VAL A 35 -8.45 8.44 9.26
N GLY A 36 -8.77 9.09 8.14
CA GLY A 36 -8.35 10.47 7.85
C GLY A 36 -6.89 10.62 7.44
N THR A 37 -6.14 9.53 7.36
CA THR A 37 -4.73 9.45 6.97
C THR A 37 -4.59 9.33 5.46
N LEU A 38 -3.65 10.04 4.85
CA LEU A 38 -3.27 9.81 3.45
C LEU A 38 -2.27 8.65 3.37
N VAL A 39 -2.46 7.75 2.40
CA VAL A 39 -1.56 6.62 2.16
C VAL A 39 -1.20 6.49 0.69
N SER A 40 0.01 6.01 0.44
CA SER A 40 0.48 5.51 -0.85
C SER A 40 1.06 4.11 -0.62
N GLY A 41 1.57 3.46 -1.65
CA GLY A 41 2.13 2.13 -1.51
C GLY A 41 2.47 1.47 -2.84
N PHE A 42 2.80 0.19 -2.74
CA PHE A 42 3.08 -0.66 -3.88
C PHE A 42 2.65 -2.09 -3.59
N SER A 43 2.32 -2.83 -4.65
CA SER A 43 2.04 -4.26 -4.60
C SER A 43 2.79 -4.90 -5.74
N THR A 44 3.52 -5.96 -5.44
CA THR A 44 4.37 -6.67 -6.40
C THR A 44 4.11 -8.18 -6.29
N PRO A 45 4.01 -8.89 -7.43
CA PRO A 45 3.79 -10.34 -7.43
C PRO A 45 5.00 -11.08 -6.83
N ILE A 46 4.72 -12.17 -6.14
CA ILE A 46 5.72 -13.15 -5.71
C ILE A 46 5.53 -14.38 -6.58
N TYR A 47 6.62 -14.84 -7.17
CA TYR A 47 6.65 -16.01 -8.04
C TYR A 47 7.30 -17.20 -7.33
N SER A 48 6.79 -18.40 -7.60
CA SER A 48 7.51 -19.64 -7.34
C SER A 48 8.63 -19.86 -8.36
N GLU A 49 9.47 -20.87 -8.10
CA GLU A 49 10.58 -21.23 -8.99
C GLU A 49 10.14 -21.60 -10.42
N ASP A 50 8.91 -22.07 -10.58
CA ASP A 50 8.28 -22.40 -11.87
C ASP A 50 7.67 -21.19 -12.61
N GLY A 51 7.85 -19.97 -12.07
CA GLY A 51 7.33 -18.73 -12.65
C GLY A 51 5.85 -18.49 -12.41
N LYS A 52 5.16 -19.33 -11.62
CA LYS A 52 3.76 -19.10 -11.27
C LYS A 52 3.63 -18.05 -10.17
N GLN A 53 2.70 -17.11 -10.33
CA GLN A 53 2.35 -16.19 -9.25
C GLN A 53 1.71 -16.96 -8.08
N VAL A 54 2.33 -16.89 -6.90
CA VAL A 54 1.90 -17.60 -5.68
C VAL A 54 1.42 -16.65 -4.59
N GLY A 55 1.66 -15.36 -4.76
CA GLY A 55 1.20 -14.35 -3.83
C GLY A 55 1.63 -12.95 -4.26
N LEU A 56 1.61 -12.05 -3.28
CA LEU A 56 2.04 -10.68 -3.45
C LEU A 56 2.68 -10.15 -2.18
N LEU A 57 3.70 -9.34 -2.35
CA LEU A 57 4.22 -8.45 -1.35
C LEU A 57 3.54 -7.10 -1.52
N ARG A 58 3.10 -6.49 -0.40
CA ARG A 58 2.57 -5.14 -0.41
C ARG A 58 3.24 -4.29 0.66
N GLY A 59 3.55 -3.05 0.29
CA GLY A 59 3.97 -1.99 1.21
C GLY A 59 2.93 -0.89 1.20
N VAL A 60 2.51 -0.43 2.39
CA VAL A 60 1.66 0.75 2.55
C VAL A 60 2.46 1.79 3.31
N ILE A 61 2.56 2.98 2.72
CA ILE A 61 3.27 4.13 3.26
C ILE A 61 2.23 5.15 3.68
N VAL A 62 2.22 5.50 4.97
CA VAL A 62 1.45 6.63 5.46
C VAL A 62 2.14 7.90 5.01
N THR A 63 1.46 8.71 4.19
CA THR A 63 2.01 9.97 3.68
C THR A 63 1.66 11.16 4.57
N THR A 64 0.56 11.11 5.35
CA THR A 64 0.28 12.11 6.40
C THR A 64 -0.63 11.57 7.52
N GLN A 65 -0.37 11.99 8.77
CA GLN A 65 -1.42 12.21 9.79
C GLN A 65 -1.48 13.71 10.15
N GLU A 66 -0.30 14.28 10.39
CA GLU A 66 0.13 15.68 10.28
C GLU A 66 1.60 15.57 9.87
N ASN A 67 2.12 16.45 9.02
CA ASN A 67 3.44 16.28 8.42
C ASN A 67 4.55 16.85 9.34
N THR A 68 4.88 16.16 10.43
CA THR A 68 5.90 16.60 11.40
C THR A 68 7.30 16.74 10.77
N ILE A 69 7.59 15.99 9.69
CA ILE A 69 8.85 16.15 8.93
C ILE A 69 8.88 17.51 8.22
N LEU A 70 7.76 17.95 7.65
CA LEU A 70 7.66 19.27 7.02
C LEU A 70 7.83 20.39 8.05
N SER A 71 7.24 20.27 9.25
CA SER A 71 7.48 21.25 10.32
C SER A 71 8.94 21.27 10.77
N THR A 72 9.60 20.12 10.89
CA THR A 72 11.02 20.08 11.23
C THR A 72 11.91 20.69 10.14
N ILE A 73 11.59 20.50 8.86
CA ILE A 73 12.36 21.08 7.73
C ILE A 73 12.11 22.60 7.59
N LEU A 74 10.89 23.07 7.88
CA LEU A 74 10.53 24.49 7.76
C LEU A 74 10.93 25.33 8.99
N ASP A 75 11.13 24.70 10.15
CA ASP A 75 11.61 25.33 11.38
C ASP A 75 13.15 25.20 11.59
N SER A 76 13.88 24.64 10.62
CA SER A 76 15.36 24.58 10.57
C SER A 76 15.95 25.69 9.71
#